data_AF-A0A9Q0F2G4-F1
#
_entry.id   AF-A0A9Q0F2G4-F1
#
_cell.length_a   1.000
_cell.length_b   1.000
_cell.length_c   1.000
_cell.angle_alpha   90.00
_cell.angle_beta   90.00
_cell.angle_gamma   90.00
#
_symmetry.space_group_name_H-M   'P 1'
#
loop_
_entity.id
_entity.type
_entity.pdbx_description
1 polymer ?
#
loop_
_entity_poly.entity_id
_entity_poly.type
_entity_poly.pdbx_seq_one_letter_code
_entity_poly.pdbx_strand_id
1 'polypeptide(L)'
;MDSDAISEAERHQIEQIRELEFEELQVEEVDDDSSDADGDATDGGATSGELAFNTCLAPLHTYLGEVEDTHHRLAFLDGGALFTFPLFYLEGVVLFPEATLPLRVVQANFISAIERALVQVDAPFTIGVVRVYKDANTRQYRFSTIGTTAEIRQYRRLEDGSLNVLTRGQQRFCLKRSWIDVEGVPCGEVQIIQEDLPLRTPKDAAGKLAPLSNIRSHSYSSEQRLNSLLNRQGNDGSDSESNSEESFEHELSLAEKKIHEYALNSSYGYDSMDESTSSEDDKFANQSKMKQKRSRLSDCDSMESLLLDNERNVEHATFGVGSSSASRKKSCKRGKCQKATGLNQFRRVPRAFWPCWVYRMYDSYCLAERAVDLWKQIVGAPSMEGFVRKPDLLSFHIASKIPVSASTRQELLEIDGISYRLRREIGLLESLDLIQCKNCRSVIARRSDMLVMSTEGPLGAYVNPHGFVHEVMTLNKANGLVLIGRPSAEYSWFPGYAWTIANCSTCERQIGWRFTATKKKLKPQSFWGIRSSQVADTTQ
;
A
#
# COMPACT_ATOMS: atom_id res chain seq x y z
N MET A 1 3.76 -39.14 10.45
CA MET A 1 3.95 -39.66 9.08
C MET A 1 4.21 -38.42 8.27
N ASP A 2 5.48 -38.12 8.05
CA ASP A 2 5.91 -36.76 7.82
C ASP A 2 5.89 -36.49 6.32
N SER A 3 4.89 -35.72 5.87
CA SER A 3 4.74 -35.29 4.48
C SER A 3 5.52 -34.00 4.15
N ASP A 4 6.14 -33.39 5.16
CA ASP A 4 6.78 -32.06 5.05
C ASP A 4 8.29 -32.14 4.74
N ALA A 5 8.81 -33.35 4.52
CA ALA A 5 10.21 -33.55 4.17
C ALA A 5 10.41 -33.39 2.65
N ILE A 6 11.07 -32.29 2.26
CA ILE A 6 11.56 -32.07 0.89
C ILE A 6 12.32 -33.31 0.42
N SER A 7 11.95 -33.81 -0.76
CA SER A 7 12.50 -35.01 -1.40
C SER A 7 14.01 -34.88 -1.62
N GLU A 8 14.77 -35.98 -1.58
CA GLU A 8 16.22 -35.95 -1.84
C GLU A 8 16.54 -35.35 -3.22
N ALA A 9 15.68 -35.57 -4.23
CA ALA A 9 15.82 -34.95 -5.55
C ALA A 9 15.60 -33.42 -5.52
N GLU A 10 14.61 -32.94 -4.76
CA GLU A 10 14.34 -31.51 -4.57
C GLU A 10 15.45 -30.84 -3.75
N ARG A 11 16.03 -31.53 -2.76
CA ARG A 11 17.22 -31.06 -2.01
C ARG A 11 18.42 -30.90 -2.92
N HIS A 12 18.69 -31.90 -3.76
CA HIS A 12 19.83 -31.89 -4.67
C HIS A 12 19.70 -30.79 -5.73
N GLN A 13 18.48 -30.47 -6.15
CA GLN A 13 18.20 -29.34 -7.05
C GLN A 13 18.34 -27.99 -6.32
N ILE A 14 17.85 -27.87 -5.08
CA ILE A 14 18.12 -26.68 -4.25
C ILE A 14 19.62 -26.53 -4.01
N GLU A 15 20.40 -27.60 -3.84
CA GLU A 15 21.86 -27.51 -3.70
C GLU A 15 22.56 -27.13 -5.03
N GLN A 16 22.10 -27.60 -6.19
CA GLN A 16 22.59 -27.12 -7.50
C GLN A 16 22.29 -25.63 -7.75
N ILE A 17 21.15 -25.12 -7.27
CA ILE A 17 20.84 -23.68 -7.27
C ILE A 17 21.83 -22.90 -6.38
N ARG A 18 22.50 -23.57 -5.43
CA ARG A 18 23.40 -22.98 -4.42
C ARG A 18 24.89 -23.21 -4.66
N GLU A 19 25.29 -24.17 -5.48
CA GLU A 19 26.64 -24.18 -6.04
C GLU A 19 26.85 -22.87 -6.85
N LEU A 20 25.81 -22.42 -7.55
CA LEU A 20 25.74 -21.09 -8.19
C LEU A 20 25.59 -19.90 -7.20
N GLU A 21 25.26 -20.10 -5.91
CA GLU A 21 25.34 -19.05 -4.87
C GLU A 21 26.77 -18.83 -4.35
N PHE A 22 27.68 -19.81 -4.54
CA PHE A 22 29.04 -19.77 -3.99
C PHE A 22 30.13 -19.46 -5.03
N GLU A 23 29.80 -19.49 -6.34
CA GLU A 23 30.69 -19.09 -7.43
C GLU A 23 30.64 -17.57 -7.77
N GLU A 24 30.31 -16.70 -6.81
CA GLU A 24 30.66 -15.27 -6.90
C GLU A 24 32.02 -15.01 -6.24
N LEU A 25 33.10 -14.90 -7.05
CA LEU A 25 34.24 -13.97 -6.87
C LEU A 25 35.39 -14.18 -7.90
N GLN A 26 35.07 -14.28 -9.19
CA GLN A 26 36.03 -13.96 -10.26
C GLN A 26 35.36 -13.06 -11.29
N VAL A 27 35.50 -11.74 -11.10
CA VAL A 27 35.30 -10.78 -12.18
C VAL A 27 36.56 -10.88 -13.05
N GLU A 28 36.46 -11.40 -14.27
CA GLU A 28 37.55 -11.24 -15.24
C GLU A 28 37.74 -9.75 -15.53
N GLU A 29 38.94 -9.25 -15.28
CA GLU A 29 39.34 -7.91 -15.68
C GLU A 29 39.50 -7.88 -17.20
N VAL A 30 38.54 -7.28 -17.90
CA VAL A 30 38.67 -6.95 -19.33
C VAL A 30 39.07 -5.49 -19.43
N ASP A 31 40.34 -5.25 -19.77
CA ASP A 31 40.88 -3.91 -20.04
C ASP A 31 40.36 -3.39 -21.39
N ASP A 32 39.26 -2.62 -21.37
CA ASP A 32 38.81 -1.84 -22.53
C ASP A 32 39.48 -0.45 -22.56
N ASP A 33 40.64 -0.39 -23.20
CA ASP A 33 41.24 0.85 -23.71
C ASP A 33 40.34 1.42 -24.83
N SER A 34 39.61 2.51 -24.57
CA SER A 34 39.02 3.33 -25.64
C SER A 34 39.08 4.82 -25.35
N SER A 35 39.47 5.57 -26.40
CA SER A 35 40.03 6.92 -26.34
C SER A 35 39.03 8.04 -26.06
N ASP A 36 39.50 9.08 -25.35
CA ASP A 36 38.87 10.40 -25.31
C ASP A 36 38.66 10.98 -26.72
N ALA A 37 37.49 11.57 -26.94
CA ALA A 37 37.17 12.35 -28.12
C ALA A 37 36.42 13.63 -27.72
N ASP A 38 37.16 14.73 -27.58
CA ASP A 38 36.60 16.06 -27.37
C ASP A 38 35.80 16.51 -28.60
N GLY A 39 34.50 16.71 -28.43
CA GLY A 39 33.60 17.28 -29.42
C GLY A 39 32.99 18.59 -28.90
N ASP A 40 33.65 19.71 -29.19
CA ASP A 40 33.10 21.05 -28.92
C ASP A 40 31.94 21.36 -29.86
N ALA A 41 30.80 21.79 -29.29
CA ALA A 41 29.66 22.32 -30.01
C ALA A 41 28.96 23.36 -29.12
N THR A 42 29.07 24.62 -29.54
CA THR A 42 28.51 25.79 -28.85
C THR A 42 27.03 26.01 -29.17
N ASP A 43 26.36 26.76 -28.27
CA ASP A 43 25.01 27.33 -28.39
C ASP A 43 23.82 26.35 -28.16
N GLY A 44 22.81 26.65 -27.34
CA GLY A 44 22.56 27.83 -26.50
C GLY A 44 21.35 27.61 -25.56
N GLY A 45 21.00 28.62 -24.74
CA GLY A 45 19.71 28.69 -24.02
C GLY A 45 19.60 27.83 -22.74
N ALA A 46 19.98 28.39 -21.60
CA ALA A 46 19.83 27.72 -20.31
C ALA A 46 18.39 27.75 -19.76
N THR A 47 17.77 26.57 -19.61
CA THR A 47 16.86 26.31 -18.49
C THR A 47 17.59 25.40 -17.49
N SER A 48 18.11 26.00 -16.41
CA SER A 48 18.91 25.29 -15.40
C SER A 48 18.03 24.54 -14.40
N GLY A 49 17.12 23.70 -14.90
CA GLY A 49 16.27 22.84 -14.08
C GLY A 49 17.00 21.60 -13.56
N GLU A 50 16.72 21.22 -12.31
CA GLU A 50 17.09 19.90 -11.80
C GLU A 50 16.22 18.82 -12.47
N LEU A 51 16.83 17.75 -12.96
CA LEU A 51 16.10 16.66 -13.60
C LEU A 51 15.74 15.63 -12.52
N ALA A 52 14.51 15.67 -12.03
CA ALA A 52 13.99 14.61 -11.16
C ALA A 52 13.92 13.27 -11.92
N PHE A 53 14.25 12.16 -11.25
CA PHE A 53 14.04 10.83 -11.81
C PHE A 53 12.55 10.56 -12.07
N ASN A 54 12.23 10.01 -13.24
CA ASN A 54 10.87 9.61 -13.58
C ASN A 54 10.52 8.27 -12.90
N THR A 55 9.75 8.34 -11.82
CA THR A 55 9.30 7.17 -11.02
C THR A 55 8.48 6.16 -11.82
N CYS A 56 7.94 6.53 -12.99
CA CYS A 56 7.22 5.61 -13.87
C CYS A 56 8.16 4.62 -14.58
N LEU A 57 9.49 4.81 -14.57
CA LEU A 57 10.44 3.93 -15.27
C LEU A 57 10.70 2.61 -14.54
N ALA A 58 10.75 2.62 -13.21
CA ALA A 58 11.07 1.42 -12.43
C ALA A 58 10.02 0.28 -12.55
N PRO A 59 8.69 0.54 -12.54
CA PRO A 59 7.67 -0.48 -12.81
C PRO A 59 7.65 -1.04 -14.23
N LEU A 60 8.29 -0.39 -15.20
CA LEU A 60 8.32 -0.86 -16.59
C LEU A 60 9.38 -1.95 -16.81
N HIS A 61 10.21 -2.24 -15.81
CA HIS A 61 11.26 -3.27 -15.86
C HIS A 61 12.12 -3.25 -17.14
N THR A 62 12.42 -2.05 -17.67
CA THR A 62 13.08 -1.86 -18.99
C THR A 62 14.46 -2.52 -19.10
N TYR A 63 15.08 -2.90 -17.99
CA TYR A 63 16.33 -3.67 -17.95
C TYR A 63 16.15 -5.14 -18.44
N LEU A 64 14.92 -5.64 -18.52
CA LEU A 64 14.57 -6.90 -19.17
C LEU A 64 14.53 -6.80 -20.71
N GLY A 65 14.73 -5.60 -21.27
CA GLY A 65 14.54 -5.32 -22.69
C GLY A 65 13.06 -5.20 -23.05
N GLU A 66 12.78 -5.24 -24.36
CA GLU A 66 11.42 -5.38 -24.86
C GLU A 66 10.86 -6.78 -24.54
N VAL A 67 9.56 -6.87 -24.29
CA VAL A 67 8.83 -8.13 -24.03
C VAL A 67 7.49 -8.12 -24.77
N GLU A 68 6.97 -9.29 -25.12
CA GLU A 68 5.72 -9.41 -25.87
C GLU A 68 4.51 -9.49 -24.93
N ASP A 69 3.48 -8.67 -25.17
CA ASP A 69 2.25 -8.64 -24.39
C ASP A 69 1.39 -9.89 -24.62
N THR A 70 1.03 -10.59 -23.55
CA THR A 70 -0.04 -11.58 -23.60
C THR A 70 -1.38 -10.85 -23.54
N HIS A 71 -2.05 -10.68 -24.70
CA HIS A 71 -3.37 -10.03 -24.77
C HIS A 71 -4.53 -10.87 -24.14
N HIS A 72 -4.20 -11.82 -23.27
CA HIS A 72 -5.18 -12.66 -22.58
C HIS A 72 -5.90 -11.89 -21.47
N ARG A 73 -7.16 -12.22 -21.21
CA ARG A 73 -7.88 -11.78 -20.01
C ARG A 73 -8.23 -13.03 -19.21
N LEU A 74 -7.71 -13.12 -17.99
CA LEU A 74 -8.11 -14.15 -17.02
C LEU A 74 -9.62 -14.30 -16.92
N ALA A 75 -10.06 -15.54 -16.87
CA ALA A 75 -11.17 -15.92 -16.01
C ALA A 75 -10.63 -15.96 -14.57
N PHE A 76 -11.33 -15.30 -13.64
CA PHE A 76 -11.08 -15.48 -12.21
C PHE A 76 -11.47 -16.92 -11.84
N LEU A 77 -10.61 -17.63 -11.13
CA LEU A 77 -10.83 -19.05 -10.80
C LEU A 77 -11.81 -19.18 -9.63
N ASP A 78 -12.69 -20.16 -9.69
CA ASP A 78 -13.69 -20.41 -8.64
C ASP A 78 -13.03 -20.75 -7.31
N GLY A 79 -13.47 -20.10 -6.23
CA GLY A 79 -12.94 -20.35 -4.89
C GLY A 79 -13.26 -21.76 -4.39
N GLY A 80 -12.27 -22.40 -3.76
CA GLY A 80 -12.33 -23.78 -3.31
C GLY A 80 -12.01 -24.82 -4.38
N ALA A 81 -11.95 -24.45 -5.67
CA ALA A 81 -11.59 -25.36 -6.76
C ALA A 81 -10.11 -25.78 -6.70
N LEU A 82 -9.83 -26.96 -7.26
CA LEU A 82 -8.50 -27.56 -7.34
C LEU A 82 -7.94 -27.43 -8.76
N PHE A 83 -6.69 -27.00 -8.88
CA PHE A 83 -5.95 -26.91 -10.13
C PHE A 83 -4.56 -27.52 -9.98
N THR A 84 -3.97 -27.94 -11.11
CA THR A 84 -2.54 -28.28 -11.17
C THR A 84 -1.82 -27.17 -11.92
N PHE A 85 -0.84 -26.53 -11.27
CA PHE A 85 0.00 -25.50 -11.91
C PHE A 85 1.49 -25.84 -11.84
N PRO A 86 2.28 -25.40 -12.84
CA PRO A 86 3.73 -25.28 -12.68
C PRO A 86 4.05 -24.32 -11.54
N LEU A 87 4.98 -24.71 -10.66
CA LEU A 87 5.33 -23.97 -9.46
C LEU A 87 6.68 -23.25 -9.58
N PHE A 88 6.71 -22.01 -9.10
CA PHE A 88 7.91 -21.21 -8.93
C PHE A 88 8.22 -21.04 -7.45
N TYR A 89 9.38 -21.56 -7.04
CA TYR A 89 9.87 -21.53 -5.67
C TYR A 89 10.89 -20.40 -5.51
N LEU A 90 10.53 -19.34 -4.78
CA LEU A 90 11.39 -18.17 -4.61
C LEU A 90 11.85 -18.04 -3.15
N GLU A 91 13.16 -18.00 -2.91
CA GLU A 91 13.69 -17.80 -1.55
C GLU A 91 13.43 -16.36 -1.08
N GLY A 92 12.64 -16.22 -0.02
CA GLY A 92 12.44 -14.94 0.66
C GLY A 92 11.56 -13.91 -0.07
N VAL A 93 10.92 -14.23 -1.19
CA VAL A 93 9.96 -13.38 -1.90
C VAL A 93 8.53 -13.80 -1.56
N VAL A 94 7.63 -12.84 -1.35
CA VAL A 94 6.18 -13.10 -1.15
C VAL A 94 5.41 -12.38 -2.25
N LEU A 95 4.84 -13.12 -3.19
CA LEU A 95 3.94 -12.56 -4.19
C LEU A 95 2.56 -12.32 -3.58
N PHE A 96 2.09 -11.08 -3.61
CA PHE A 96 0.73 -10.71 -3.26
C PHE A 96 -0.14 -10.57 -4.52
N PRO A 97 -1.47 -10.75 -4.40
CA PRO A 97 -2.43 -10.30 -5.42
C PRO A 97 -2.16 -8.88 -5.90
N GLU A 98 -2.38 -8.63 -7.19
CA GLU A 98 -2.11 -7.39 -7.91
C GLU A 98 -0.65 -6.93 -7.99
N ALA A 99 0.30 -7.55 -7.29
CA ALA A 99 1.70 -7.17 -7.32
C ALA A 99 2.44 -7.70 -8.56
N THR A 100 3.29 -6.87 -9.14
CA THR A 100 4.17 -7.21 -10.26
C THR A 100 5.38 -8.02 -9.79
N LEU A 101 5.72 -9.09 -10.51
CA LEU A 101 6.89 -9.93 -10.27
C LEU A 101 7.65 -10.19 -11.59
N PRO A 102 8.83 -9.56 -11.78
CA PRO A 102 9.72 -9.86 -12.89
C PRO A 102 10.55 -11.11 -12.62
N LEU A 103 10.76 -11.92 -13.65
CA LEU A 103 11.58 -13.13 -13.63
C LEU A 103 12.53 -13.14 -14.84
N ARG A 104 13.77 -13.58 -14.63
CA ARG A 104 14.68 -14.07 -15.69
C ARG A 104 14.94 -15.54 -15.41
N VAL A 105 14.46 -16.39 -16.29
CA VAL A 105 14.41 -17.84 -16.10
C VAL A 105 15.50 -18.48 -16.93
N VAL A 106 16.59 -18.85 -16.26
CA VAL A 106 17.81 -19.41 -16.87
C VAL A 106 17.83 -20.96 -16.81
N GLN A 107 17.20 -21.54 -15.79
CA GLN A 107 17.21 -22.98 -15.55
C GLN A 107 16.18 -23.72 -16.41
N ALA A 108 16.60 -24.79 -17.08
CA ALA A 108 15.79 -25.51 -18.07
C ALA A 108 14.43 -26.00 -17.56
N ASN A 109 14.37 -26.54 -16.33
CA ASN A 109 13.12 -26.98 -15.71
C ASN A 109 12.11 -25.83 -15.52
N PHE A 110 12.57 -24.64 -15.14
CA PHE A 110 11.69 -23.47 -14.99
C PHE A 110 11.35 -22.84 -16.35
N ILE A 111 12.22 -22.98 -17.37
CA ILE A 111 11.87 -22.61 -18.76
C ILE A 111 10.70 -23.47 -19.24
N SER A 112 10.79 -24.79 -19.08
CA SER A 112 9.68 -25.72 -19.41
C SER A 112 8.43 -25.48 -18.55
N ALA A 113 8.57 -25.01 -17.31
CA ALA A 113 7.45 -24.57 -16.47
C ALA A 113 6.67 -23.40 -17.10
N ILE A 114 7.37 -22.40 -17.64
CA ILE A 114 6.74 -21.28 -18.38
C ILE A 114 6.12 -21.79 -19.67
N GLU A 115 6.85 -22.56 -20.48
CA GLU A 115 6.34 -23.09 -21.76
C GLU A 115 5.05 -23.90 -21.56
N ARG A 116 4.94 -24.69 -20.49
CA ARG A 116 3.69 -25.39 -20.16
C ARG A 116 2.57 -24.45 -19.68
N ALA A 117 2.88 -23.46 -18.86
CA ALA A 117 1.90 -22.48 -18.40
C ALA A 117 1.28 -21.68 -19.56
N LEU A 118 2.03 -21.44 -20.64
CA LEU A 118 1.53 -20.78 -21.86
C LEU A 118 0.54 -21.64 -22.66
N VAL A 119 0.58 -22.97 -22.53
CA VAL A 119 -0.18 -23.93 -23.37
C VAL A 119 -1.31 -24.64 -22.60
N GLN A 120 -1.32 -24.60 -21.27
CA GLN A 120 -2.33 -25.29 -20.45
C GLN A 120 -3.77 -24.78 -20.70
N VAL A 121 -4.73 -25.71 -20.73
CA VAL A 121 -6.11 -25.43 -21.19
C VAL A 121 -6.98 -24.79 -20.10
N ASP A 122 -6.89 -25.26 -18.86
CA ASP A 122 -7.86 -24.91 -17.81
C ASP A 122 -7.66 -23.49 -17.23
N ALA A 123 -6.43 -22.99 -17.22
CA ALA A 123 -6.10 -21.63 -16.80
C ALA A 123 -4.82 -21.12 -17.52
N PRO A 124 -4.87 -20.83 -18.83
CA PRO A 124 -3.70 -20.45 -19.61
C PRO A 124 -2.97 -19.24 -19.01
N PHE A 125 -1.66 -19.15 -19.28
CA PHE A 125 -0.76 -18.11 -18.77
C PHE A 125 -0.61 -18.05 -17.24
N THR A 126 -0.94 -19.12 -16.49
CA THR A 126 -0.94 -19.10 -15.02
C THR A 126 0.14 -20.01 -14.41
N ILE A 127 0.96 -19.47 -13.51
CA ILE A 127 1.90 -20.23 -12.66
C ILE A 127 1.53 -20.07 -11.17
N GLY A 128 1.95 -21.02 -10.33
CA GLY A 128 1.83 -20.87 -8.87
C GLY A 128 3.14 -20.38 -8.26
N VAL A 129 3.13 -19.25 -7.54
CA VAL A 129 4.34 -18.75 -6.84
C VAL A 129 4.24 -19.08 -5.35
N VAL A 130 5.27 -19.76 -4.83
CA VAL A 130 5.35 -20.21 -3.43
C VAL A 130 6.67 -19.75 -2.81
N ARG A 131 6.58 -19.12 -1.64
CA ARG A 131 7.76 -18.71 -0.88
C ARG A 131 8.48 -19.92 -0.29
N VAL A 132 9.77 -20.02 -0.58
CA VAL A 132 10.71 -20.91 0.11
C VAL A 132 11.46 -20.15 1.20
N TYR A 133 11.75 -20.84 2.30
CA TYR A 133 12.57 -20.32 3.39
C TYR A 133 13.36 -21.42 4.07
N LYS A 134 14.48 -21.05 4.68
CA LYS A 134 15.29 -21.92 5.52
C LYS A 134 14.75 -21.92 6.96
N ASP A 135 14.36 -23.09 7.44
CA ASP A 135 13.93 -23.29 8.83
C ASP A 135 15.14 -23.07 9.77
N ALA A 136 14.98 -22.18 10.76
CA ALA A 136 16.04 -21.84 11.71
C ALA A 136 16.47 -23.03 12.59
N ASN A 137 15.55 -23.96 12.86
CA ASN A 137 15.78 -25.10 13.76
C ASN A 137 16.44 -26.27 13.03
N THR A 138 15.89 -26.67 11.88
CA THR A 138 16.37 -27.84 11.13
C THR A 138 17.45 -27.51 10.10
N ARG A 139 17.62 -26.22 9.77
CA ARG A 139 18.40 -25.72 8.61
C ARG A 139 17.96 -26.30 7.25
N GLN A 140 16.85 -27.02 7.20
CA GLN A 140 16.27 -27.51 5.96
C GLN A 140 15.44 -26.40 5.32
N TYR A 141 15.29 -26.49 4.01
CA TYR A 141 14.34 -25.67 3.29
C TYR A 141 12.91 -26.15 3.56
N ARG A 142 11.96 -25.21 3.55
CA ARG A 142 10.52 -25.48 3.62
C ARG A 142 9.77 -24.58 2.65
N PHE A 143 8.67 -25.10 2.14
CA PHE A 143 7.68 -24.35 1.38
C PHE A 143 6.68 -23.69 2.34
N SER A 144 6.11 -22.56 1.93
CA SER A 144 4.97 -21.96 2.61
C SER A 144 3.68 -22.61 2.09
N THR A 145 2.70 -22.86 2.95
CA THR A 145 1.46 -23.56 2.56
C THR A 145 0.53 -22.70 1.72
N ILE A 146 0.63 -21.37 1.87
CA ILE A 146 -0.13 -20.40 1.08
C ILE A 146 0.80 -19.72 0.07
N GLY A 147 0.37 -19.71 -1.19
CA GLY A 147 1.01 -19.03 -2.31
C GLY A 147 0.02 -18.18 -3.11
N THR A 148 0.47 -17.62 -4.22
CA THR A 148 -0.33 -16.74 -5.09
C THR A 148 -0.20 -17.16 -6.54
N THR A 149 -1.32 -17.31 -7.26
CA THR A 149 -1.31 -17.53 -8.71
C THR A 149 -0.77 -16.27 -9.40
N ALA A 150 0.15 -16.44 -10.35
CA ALA A 150 0.71 -15.34 -11.12
C ALA A 150 0.36 -15.51 -12.60
N GLU A 151 -0.23 -14.49 -13.18
CA GLU A 151 -0.52 -14.40 -14.60
C GLU A 151 0.72 -13.89 -15.34
N ILE A 152 1.18 -14.64 -16.34
CA ILE A 152 2.22 -14.23 -17.28
C ILE A 152 1.62 -13.15 -18.18
N ARG A 153 2.02 -11.90 -17.92
CA ARG A 153 1.53 -10.71 -18.64
C ARG A 153 2.38 -10.39 -19.85
N GLN A 154 3.68 -10.61 -19.75
CA GLN A 154 4.62 -10.39 -20.84
C GLN A 154 5.71 -11.47 -20.78
N TYR A 155 6.25 -11.87 -21.94
CA TYR A 155 7.45 -12.69 -21.98
C TYR A 155 8.28 -12.46 -23.24
N ARG A 156 9.57 -12.83 -23.20
CA ARG A 156 10.44 -12.93 -24.38
C ARG A 156 11.48 -14.02 -24.15
N ARG A 157 11.79 -14.78 -25.20
CA ARG A 157 12.95 -15.68 -25.25
C ARG A 157 14.17 -14.91 -25.76
N LEU A 158 15.27 -15.00 -25.04
CA LEU A 158 16.55 -14.39 -25.38
C LEU A 158 17.42 -15.35 -26.22
N GLU A 159 18.46 -14.81 -26.83
CA GLU A 159 19.40 -15.56 -27.69
C GLU A 159 20.21 -16.62 -26.91
N ASP A 160 20.42 -16.40 -25.61
CA ASP A 160 21.02 -17.37 -24.67
C ASP A 160 20.08 -18.53 -24.30
N GLY A 161 18.84 -18.51 -24.81
CA GLY A 161 17.80 -19.51 -24.53
C GLY A 161 16.97 -19.24 -23.27
N SER A 162 17.36 -18.28 -22.43
CA SER A 162 16.63 -17.90 -21.22
C SER A 162 15.33 -17.13 -21.54
N LEU A 163 14.41 -17.08 -20.57
CA LEU A 163 13.14 -16.35 -20.69
C LEU A 163 13.11 -15.15 -19.74
N ASN A 164 12.88 -13.95 -20.26
CA ASN A 164 12.42 -12.83 -19.45
C ASN A 164 10.90 -12.87 -19.39
N VAL A 165 10.32 -12.80 -18.19
CA VAL A 165 8.88 -12.94 -17.95
C VAL A 165 8.44 -11.87 -16.96
N LEU A 166 7.37 -11.13 -17.28
CA LEU A 166 6.70 -10.24 -16.34
C LEU A 166 5.38 -10.87 -15.91
N THR A 167 5.21 -11.07 -14.61
CA THR A 167 4.01 -11.69 -14.04
C THR A 167 3.27 -10.74 -13.09
N ARG A 168 1.97 -10.96 -12.89
CA ARG A 168 1.12 -10.23 -11.93
C ARG A 168 0.42 -11.22 -11.03
N GLY A 169 0.51 -11.05 -9.71
CA GLY A 169 -0.23 -11.88 -8.75
C GLY A 169 -1.75 -11.69 -8.88
N GLN A 170 -2.52 -12.75 -8.67
CA GLN A 170 -3.97 -12.78 -8.91
C GLN A 170 -4.75 -13.27 -7.69
N GLN A 171 -4.70 -14.58 -7.39
CA GLN A 171 -5.49 -15.19 -6.32
C GLN A 171 -4.59 -15.96 -5.36
N ARG A 172 -4.91 -15.92 -4.06
CA ARG A 172 -4.25 -16.79 -3.09
C ARG A 172 -4.67 -18.24 -3.32
N PHE A 173 -3.76 -19.17 -3.06
CA PHE A 173 -4.05 -20.60 -3.05
C PHE A 173 -3.38 -21.30 -1.86
N CYS A 174 -3.97 -22.42 -1.44
CA CYS A 174 -3.37 -23.36 -0.51
C CYS A 174 -2.75 -24.53 -1.29
N LEU A 175 -1.44 -24.71 -1.19
CA LEU A 175 -0.72 -25.84 -1.76
C LEU A 175 -1.10 -27.12 -1.00
N LYS A 176 -1.66 -28.11 -1.71
CA LYS A 176 -2.04 -29.41 -1.13
C LYS A 176 -0.95 -30.46 -1.31
N ARG A 177 -0.33 -30.47 -2.49
CA ARG A 177 0.73 -31.41 -2.88
C ARG A 177 1.67 -30.74 -3.87
N SER A 178 2.95 -31.06 -3.79
CA SER A 178 3.96 -30.73 -4.80
C SER A 178 4.63 -32.01 -5.29
N TRP A 179 5.10 -31.98 -6.53
CA TRP A 179 5.94 -33.03 -7.13
C TRP A 179 6.79 -32.45 -8.25
N ILE A 180 7.79 -33.21 -8.69
CA ILE A 180 8.50 -32.97 -9.94
C ILE A 180 7.93 -33.95 -10.97
N ASP A 181 7.60 -33.48 -12.17
CA ASP A 181 7.11 -34.34 -13.24
C ASP A 181 8.23 -35.00 -14.07
N VAL A 182 7.83 -35.76 -15.09
CA VAL A 182 8.76 -36.50 -15.97
C VAL A 182 9.66 -35.62 -16.83
N GLU A 183 9.33 -34.33 -16.97
CA GLU A 183 10.11 -33.32 -17.70
C GLU A 183 10.99 -32.49 -16.73
N GLY A 184 11.02 -32.85 -15.44
CA GLY A 184 11.78 -32.16 -14.41
C GLY A 184 11.12 -30.88 -13.88
N VAL A 185 9.88 -30.60 -14.28
CA VAL A 185 9.18 -29.36 -13.92
C VAL A 185 8.51 -29.50 -12.55
N PRO A 186 8.74 -28.56 -11.61
CA PRO A 186 7.97 -28.50 -10.37
C PRO A 186 6.49 -28.21 -10.66
N CYS A 187 5.61 -29.09 -10.19
CA CYS A 187 4.16 -28.96 -10.30
C CYS A 187 3.52 -29.08 -8.91
N GLY A 188 2.30 -28.57 -8.77
CA GLY A 188 1.53 -28.79 -7.55
C GLY A 188 0.03 -28.68 -7.72
N GLU A 189 -0.66 -29.44 -6.87
CA GLU A 189 -2.10 -29.41 -6.67
C GLU A 189 -2.42 -28.28 -5.70
N VAL A 190 -3.09 -27.25 -6.20
CA VAL A 190 -3.41 -26.04 -5.45
C VAL A 190 -4.92 -25.88 -5.31
N GLN A 191 -5.36 -25.44 -4.14
CA GLN A 191 -6.76 -25.06 -3.90
C GLN A 191 -6.88 -23.54 -3.87
N ILE A 192 -7.68 -22.97 -4.77
CA ILE A 192 -7.94 -21.53 -4.80
C ILE A 192 -8.67 -21.10 -3.53
N ILE A 193 -8.22 -20.02 -2.90
CA ILE A 193 -8.86 -19.49 -1.69
C ILE A 193 -9.97 -18.51 -2.09
N GLN A 194 -11.15 -18.71 -1.51
CA GLN A 194 -12.26 -17.77 -1.60
C GLN A 194 -11.94 -16.56 -0.71
N GLU A 195 -11.73 -15.38 -1.28
CA GLU A 195 -11.60 -14.16 -0.46
C GLU A 195 -12.96 -13.72 0.10
N ASP A 196 -12.95 -13.25 1.36
CA ASP A 196 -14.11 -12.65 2.02
C ASP A 196 -14.50 -11.32 1.37
N LEU A 197 -15.79 -10.96 1.48
CA LEU A 197 -16.27 -9.64 1.10
C LEU A 197 -15.95 -8.59 2.19
N PRO A 198 -15.66 -7.32 1.83
CA PRO A 198 -15.42 -6.24 2.79
C PRO A 198 -16.57 -6.09 3.81
N LEU A 199 -16.24 -6.19 5.09
CA LEU A 199 -17.20 -6.07 6.18
C LEU A 199 -17.58 -4.61 6.43
N ARG A 200 -18.87 -4.36 6.66
CA ARG A 200 -19.42 -3.07 7.09
C ARG A 200 -20.08 -3.20 8.44
N THR A 201 -19.99 -2.13 9.24
CA THR A 201 -20.79 -1.94 10.45
C THR A 201 -22.27 -2.11 10.10
N PRO A 202 -23.01 -3.02 10.74
CA PRO A 202 -24.44 -3.19 10.48
C PRO A 202 -25.18 -1.87 10.70
N LYS A 203 -26.08 -1.50 9.78
CA LYS A 203 -26.84 -0.23 9.85
C LYS A 203 -27.61 -0.09 11.17
N ASP A 204 -28.11 -1.21 11.69
CA ASP A 204 -28.87 -1.28 12.93
C ASP A 204 -28.02 -1.26 14.21
N ALA A 205 -26.69 -1.36 14.13
CA ALA A 205 -25.82 -1.29 15.31
C ALA A 205 -25.82 0.11 15.96
N ALA A 206 -26.09 1.16 15.18
CA ALA A 206 -26.02 2.56 15.62
C ALA A 206 -27.21 3.37 15.07
N GLY A 207 -28.34 3.33 15.77
CA GLY A 207 -29.54 4.06 15.37
C GLY A 207 -29.51 5.54 15.75
N LYS A 208 -30.05 6.40 14.89
CA LYS A 208 -30.49 7.73 15.33
C LYS A 208 -31.73 7.54 16.21
N LEU A 209 -31.73 8.06 17.44
CA LEU A 209 -32.98 8.18 18.19
C LEU A 209 -33.97 9.03 17.39
N ALA A 210 -35.24 8.60 17.36
CA ALA A 210 -36.32 9.46 16.89
C ALA A 210 -36.26 10.78 17.68
N PRO A 211 -36.47 11.96 17.04
CA PRO A 211 -36.52 13.20 17.80
C PRO A 211 -37.65 13.10 18.82
N LEU A 212 -37.31 13.17 20.12
CA LEU A 212 -38.31 13.30 21.19
C LEU A 212 -39.08 14.61 20.97
N SER A 213 -40.21 14.50 20.29
CA SER A 213 -41.15 15.60 20.10
C SER A 213 -41.89 15.83 21.41
N ASN A 214 -41.60 16.97 22.03
CA ASN A 214 -42.33 17.54 23.16
C ASN A 214 -42.19 16.83 24.51
N ILE A 215 -40.99 16.90 25.12
CA ILE A 215 -40.98 17.31 26.53
C ILE A 215 -41.40 18.78 26.55
N ARG A 216 -42.70 19.04 26.79
CA ARG A 216 -43.18 20.40 27.05
C ARG A 216 -42.54 20.87 28.35
N SER A 217 -41.60 21.80 28.25
CA SER A 217 -41.16 22.62 29.37
C SER A 217 -42.32 23.51 29.84
N HIS A 218 -43.19 22.96 30.69
CA HIS A 218 -44.14 23.74 31.48
C HIS A 218 -43.40 24.51 32.57
N SER A 219 -42.68 25.54 32.13
CA SER A 219 -42.01 26.53 32.97
C SER A 219 -42.45 27.93 32.56
N TYR A 220 -43.66 28.32 32.99
CA TYR A 220 -43.95 29.73 33.26
C TYR A 220 -44.78 29.87 34.53
N SER A 221 -44.31 30.80 35.36
CA SER A 221 -44.74 31.12 36.70
C SER A 221 -45.98 32.03 36.72
N SER A 222 -46.79 31.94 37.77
CA SER A 222 -46.78 32.94 38.86
C SER A 222 -48.06 32.90 39.72
N GLU A 223 -47.85 32.66 41.02
CA GLU A 223 -48.63 33.13 42.18
C GLU A 223 -50.16 32.92 42.35
N GLN A 224 -50.53 32.69 43.62
CA GLN A 224 -51.87 32.75 44.24
C GLN A 224 -52.90 31.69 43.74
N ARG A 225 -53.30 30.69 44.53
CA ARG A 225 -53.74 30.80 45.93
C ARG A 225 -53.57 29.50 46.76
N LEU A 226 -53.49 29.73 48.07
CA LEU A 226 -53.61 28.74 49.15
C LEU A 226 -55.04 28.18 49.30
N ASN A 227 -55.12 27.00 49.95
CA ASN A 227 -56.24 26.45 50.75
C ASN A 227 -57.39 25.68 50.06
N SER A 228 -58.08 24.87 50.89
CA SER A 228 -59.11 23.84 50.59
C SER A 228 -58.60 22.69 49.71
N LEU A 229 -58.36 21.45 50.17
CA LEU A 229 -58.98 20.62 51.22
C LEU A 229 -60.48 20.33 51.01
N LEU A 230 -60.75 19.02 50.78
CA LEU A 230 -61.96 18.21 51.05
C LEU A 230 -63.14 18.17 50.05
N ASN A 231 -63.72 16.96 49.97
CA ASN A 231 -64.94 16.50 49.26
C ASN A 231 -64.84 16.41 47.71
N ARG A 232 -65.28 15.34 47.01
CA ARG A 232 -66.01 14.06 47.27
C ARG A 232 -65.44 13.00 46.28
N GLN A 233 -65.20 11.74 46.58
CA GLN A 233 -66.04 10.61 47.04
C GLN A 233 -66.88 9.91 45.94
N GLY A 234 -66.60 8.62 45.71
CA GLY A 234 -67.20 7.68 44.71
C GLY A 234 -66.08 6.89 44.00
N ASN A 235 -65.77 5.64 44.38
CA ASN A 235 -66.28 4.37 43.79
C ASN A 235 -66.22 4.34 42.24
N ASP A 236 -65.63 3.36 41.56
CA ASP A 236 -65.46 1.93 41.89
C ASP A 236 -64.12 1.36 41.37
N GLY A 237 -63.76 0.14 41.77
CA GLY A 237 -62.49 -0.51 41.40
C GLY A 237 -62.51 -1.30 40.09
N SER A 238 -61.35 -1.41 39.42
CA SER A 238 -61.03 -2.48 38.47
C SER A 238 -59.51 -2.57 38.26
N ASP A 239 -58.94 -3.75 38.43
CA ASP A 239 -57.52 -4.00 38.30
C ASP A 239 -57.03 -3.96 36.83
N SER A 240 -55.82 -3.44 36.62
CA SER A 240 -54.92 -3.92 35.56
C SER A 240 -53.48 -3.45 35.81
N GLU A 241 -52.55 -4.39 35.90
CA GLU A 241 -51.12 -4.11 36.07
C GLU A 241 -50.50 -3.61 34.77
N SER A 242 -49.61 -2.62 34.85
CA SER A 242 -48.77 -2.17 33.75
C SER A 242 -47.43 -1.69 34.31
N ASN A 243 -46.39 -2.49 34.13
CA ASN A 243 -45.04 -2.19 34.61
C ASN A 243 -44.45 -0.98 33.88
N SER A 244 -44.01 0.02 34.63
CA SER A 244 -43.31 1.21 34.12
C SER A 244 -41.80 1.07 34.31
N GLU A 245 -41.07 0.89 33.22
CA GLU A 245 -39.60 0.87 33.22
C GLU A 245 -39.02 2.30 33.15
N GLU A 246 -39.11 3.06 34.24
CA GLU A 246 -38.34 4.31 34.45
C GLU A 246 -37.39 4.16 35.64
N SER A 247 -36.29 3.39 35.50
CA SER A 247 -35.33 3.20 36.61
C SER A 247 -33.90 2.79 36.20
N PHE A 248 -33.29 3.37 35.15
CA PHE A 248 -31.91 3.02 34.75
C PHE A 248 -30.92 4.17 34.49
N GLU A 249 -31.27 5.44 34.79
CA GLU A 249 -30.34 6.59 34.66
C GLU A 249 -29.57 6.94 35.94
N HIS A 250 -29.76 6.19 37.05
CA HIS A 250 -29.21 6.56 38.36
C HIS A 250 -28.00 5.75 38.87
N GLU A 251 -27.55 4.72 38.13
CA GLU A 251 -26.49 3.78 38.57
C GLU A 251 -25.21 3.79 37.73
N LEU A 252 -24.77 4.95 37.23
CA LEU A 252 -23.41 5.10 36.65
C LEU A 252 -22.47 5.80 37.62
N SER A 253 -21.37 5.14 37.96
CA SER A 253 -20.34 5.65 38.86
C SER A 253 -19.60 6.85 38.27
N LEU A 254 -18.98 7.64 39.15
CA LEU A 254 -18.23 8.83 38.77
C LEU A 254 -16.97 8.49 37.94
N ALA A 255 -16.47 7.24 38.02
CA ALA A 255 -15.37 6.75 37.20
C ALA A 255 -15.81 6.46 35.75
N GLU A 256 -16.94 5.78 35.57
CA GLU A 256 -17.49 5.44 34.24
C GLU A 256 -17.86 6.71 33.46
N LYS A 257 -18.48 7.70 34.13
CA LYS A 257 -18.78 9.01 33.54
C LYS A 257 -17.51 9.71 33.03
N LYS A 258 -16.38 9.57 33.74
CA LYS A 258 -15.09 10.16 33.36
C LYS A 258 -14.46 9.51 32.13
N ILE A 259 -14.67 8.21 31.93
CA ILE A 259 -14.19 7.47 30.75
C ILE A 259 -14.94 7.95 29.49
N HIS A 260 -16.25 8.16 29.60
CA HIS A 260 -17.05 8.74 28.51
C HIS A 260 -16.62 10.18 28.16
N GLU A 261 -16.28 10.99 29.17
CA GLU A 261 -15.82 12.37 28.95
C GLU A 261 -14.48 12.45 28.20
N TYR A 262 -13.53 11.57 28.51
CA TYR A 262 -12.24 11.51 27.81
C TYR A 262 -12.35 11.08 26.35
N ALA A 263 -13.29 10.18 26.02
CA ALA A 263 -13.52 9.74 24.65
C ALA A 263 -14.05 10.86 23.72
N LEU A 264 -14.70 11.89 24.27
CA LEU A 264 -15.26 13.01 23.51
C LEU A 264 -14.20 14.03 23.06
N ASN A 265 -13.12 14.21 23.82
CA ASN A 265 -12.10 15.22 23.53
C ASN A 265 -11.09 14.80 22.46
N SER A 266 -11.05 13.53 22.06
CA SER A 266 -10.11 13.03 21.03
C SER A 266 -10.59 13.21 19.58
N SER A 267 -11.77 13.78 19.36
CA SER A 267 -12.48 13.78 18.07
C SER A 267 -12.67 15.17 17.43
N TYR A 268 -11.68 16.05 17.51
CA TYR A 268 -11.67 17.34 16.79
C TYR A 268 -10.66 17.34 15.65
N GLY A 269 -11.14 17.19 14.40
CA GLY A 269 -10.26 17.13 13.23
C GLY A 269 -10.95 16.98 11.87
N TYR A 270 -11.84 17.92 11.52
CA TYR A 270 -12.41 18.15 10.17
C TYR A 270 -13.13 16.99 9.45
N ASP A 271 -14.43 17.18 9.21
CA ASP A 271 -15.20 16.39 8.24
C ASP A 271 -16.25 17.30 7.57
N SER A 272 -16.28 17.35 6.24
CA SER A 272 -17.27 18.07 5.43
C SER A 272 -17.03 17.86 3.93
N MET A 273 -17.73 16.90 3.33
CA MET A 273 -18.13 16.98 1.92
C MET A 273 -19.58 16.56 1.73
N ASP A 274 -20.18 17.15 0.69
CA ASP A 274 -21.61 17.14 0.40
C ASP A 274 -21.94 16.03 -0.60
N GLU A 275 -23.07 15.32 -0.42
CA GLU A 275 -23.54 14.33 -1.40
C GLU A 275 -24.43 15.01 -2.43
N SER A 276 -24.18 14.76 -3.71
CA SER A 276 -25.13 15.09 -4.78
C SER A 276 -25.21 13.93 -5.77
N THR A 277 -26.35 13.25 -5.72
CA THR A 277 -26.74 12.18 -6.65
C THR A 277 -27.32 12.77 -7.94
N SER A 278 -26.89 12.26 -9.10
CA SER A 278 -27.63 12.40 -10.36
C SER A 278 -27.72 11.05 -11.06
N SER A 279 -28.94 10.61 -11.34
CA SER A 279 -29.26 9.40 -12.11
C SER A 279 -29.70 9.76 -13.52
N GLU A 280 -29.21 9.05 -14.54
CA GLU A 280 -29.83 9.01 -15.87
C GLU A 280 -29.72 7.59 -16.44
N ASP A 281 -30.81 7.09 -17.04
CA ASP A 281 -30.95 5.74 -17.62
C ASP A 281 -30.88 5.76 -19.17
N ASP A 282 -30.25 4.73 -19.72
CA ASP A 282 -30.41 4.08 -21.04
C ASP A 282 -31.00 4.81 -22.28
N LYS A 283 -30.24 4.75 -23.39
CA LYS A 283 -30.73 4.14 -24.66
C LYS A 283 -29.65 3.82 -25.69
N PHE A 284 -29.75 2.64 -26.32
CA PHE A 284 -28.97 2.21 -27.49
C PHE A 284 -29.61 2.68 -28.82
N ALA A 285 -28.79 3.02 -29.84
CA ALA A 285 -28.68 2.26 -31.11
C ALA A 285 -27.96 2.98 -32.29
N ASN A 286 -26.98 2.27 -32.87
CA ASN A 286 -26.60 2.14 -34.30
C ASN A 286 -26.07 3.30 -35.20
N GLN A 287 -24.87 3.03 -35.73
CA GLN A 287 -24.38 3.18 -37.11
C GLN A 287 -24.20 4.57 -37.78
N SER A 288 -22.95 4.91 -38.12
CA SER A 288 -22.43 4.72 -39.50
C SER A 288 -20.94 5.14 -39.64
N LYS A 289 -20.26 4.65 -40.68
CA LYS A 289 -18.85 4.96 -41.02
C LYS A 289 -18.77 6.09 -42.07
N MET A 290 -17.82 7.02 -41.96
CA MET A 290 -16.65 7.14 -42.89
C MET A 290 -15.95 8.53 -42.94
N LYS A 291 -14.60 8.46 -43.04
CA LYS A 291 -13.67 9.26 -43.86
C LYS A 291 -13.36 10.76 -43.55
N GLN A 292 -12.10 10.96 -43.14
CA GLN A 292 -10.98 11.58 -43.91
C GLN A 292 -10.31 12.90 -43.44
N LYS A 293 -8.96 12.82 -43.45
CA LYS A 293 -7.93 13.82 -43.83
C LYS A 293 -7.37 14.86 -42.83
N ARG A 294 -6.15 14.55 -42.36
CA ARG A 294 -4.86 15.29 -42.50
C ARG A 294 -4.81 16.84 -42.42
N SER A 295 -4.09 17.34 -41.41
CA SER A 295 -2.90 18.24 -41.48
C SER A 295 -2.35 18.45 -40.04
N ARG A 296 -1.10 18.12 -39.66
CA ARG A 296 0.23 18.74 -39.93
C ARG A 296 0.44 20.15 -39.32
N LEU A 297 1.60 20.33 -38.65
CA LEU A 297 2.18 21.57 -38.05
C LEU A 297 1.52 22.04 -36.74
N SER A 298 2.16 22.75 -35.80
CA SER A 298 3.59 22.95 -35.42
C SER A 298 3.63 23.77 -34.11
N ASP A 299 4.71 23.67 -33.34
CA ASP A 299 5.11 24.51 -32.17
C ASP A 299 5.12 26.03 -32.51
N CYS A 300 5.12 27.03 -31.60
CA CYS A 300 4.98 27.16 -30.11
C CYS A 300 4.78 28.67 -29.76
N ASP A 301 4.50 29.00 -28.48
CA ASP A 301 4.97 30.19 -27.71
C ASP A 301 4.75 31.64 -28.25
N SER A 302 4.77 32.75 -27.47
CA SER A 302 5.09 33.02 -26.05
C SER A 302 4.52 34.40 -25.59
N MET A 303 4.98 34.87 -24.40
CA MET A 303 5.05 36.27 -23.88
C MET A 303 3.90 36.83 -22.99
N GLU A 304 4.15 37.74 -22.02
CA GLU A 304 5.31 37.99 -21.13
C GLU A 304 4.97 39.08 -20.05
N SER A 305 5.73 39.10 -18.93
CA SER A 305 6.18 40.27 -18.09
C SER A 305 5.14 41.28 -17.50
N LEU A 306 5.37 42.01 -16.39
CA LEU A 306 6.51 42.89 -16.02
C LEU A 306 6.79 42.98 -14.49
N LEU A 307 8.00 42.57 -14.06
CA LEU A 307 9.12 43.44 -13.61
C LEU A 307 8.88 44.75 -12.79
N LEU A 308 9.44 44.87 -11.56
CA LEU A 308 10.67 45.67 -11.20
C LEU A 308 10.96 45.89 -9.68
N ASP A 309 12.27 45.98 -9.38
CA ASP A 309 13.03 46.76 -8.36
C ASP A 309 13.01 46.56 -6.81
N ASN A 310 14.03 45.82 -6.35
CA ASN A 310 15.28 46.26 -5.65
C ASN A 310 15.34 47.02 -4.28
N GLU A 311 16.05 46.37 -3.34
CA GLU A 311 17.04 46.86 -2.32
C GLU A 311 16.74 47.74 -1.07
N ARG A 312 17.32 47.26 0.07
CA ARG A 312 17.86 47.96 1.29
C ARG A 312 16.97 48.37 2.49
N ASN A 313 17.11 47.55 3.55
CA ASN A 313 17.62 47.89 4.91
C ASN A 313 16.97 48.93 5.87
N VAL A 314 16.82 48.47 7.13
CA VAL A 314 16.91 49.18 8.44
C VAL A 314 15.65 49.82 9.08
N GLU A 315 15.18 49.10 10.12
CA GLU A 315 14.72 49.50 11.47
C GLU A 315 13.49 50.43 11.75
N HIS A 316 12.63 49.88 12.63
CA HIS A 316 11.91 50.47 13.76
C HIS A 316 11.04 51.74 13.64
N ALA A 317 9.72 51.50 13.77
CA ALA A 317 8.79 52.10 14.75
C ALA A 317 8.69 53.65 14.85
N THR A 318 7.51 54.26 14.80
CA THR A 318 6.52 54.19 15.90
C THR A 318 5.21 54.95 15.57
N PHE A 319 4.12 54.59 16.27
CA PHE A 319 2.95 55.40 16.65
C PHE A 319 2.45 56.58 15.78
N GLY A 320 1.17 56.49 15.39
CA GLY A 320 0.18 57.45 15.95
C GLY A 320 -0.62 58.33 14.97
N VAL A 321 -1.95 58.10 14.97
CA VAL A 321 -3.06 59.10 14.99
C VAL A 321 -2.79 60.49 14.36
N GLY A 322 -3.53 60.97 13.36
CA GLY A 322 -4.69 60.43 12.63
C GLY A 322 -5.63 61.56 12.14
N SER A 323 -6.67 61.20 11.38
CA SER A 323 -7.86 62.03 11.03
C SER A 323 -7.64 63.34 10.22
N SER A 324 -8.56 63.79 9.35
CA SER A 324 -9.76 63.18 8.74
C SER A 324 -10.37 64.14 7.70
N SER A 325 -11.11 63.63 6.73
CA SER A 325 -12.18 64.38 6.04
C SER A 325 -13.48 63.57 6.00
N ALA A 326 -14.59 64.16 6.45
CA ALA A 326 -15.94 63.57 6.45
C ALA A 326 -16.63 63.84 5.08
N SER A 327 -17.62 63.09 4.59
CA SER A 327 -19.00 62.81 5.09
C SER A 327 -19.73 61.86 4.10
N ARG A 328 -20.88 61.18 4.33
CA ARG A 328 -21.79 60.98 5.50
C ARG A 328 -22.72 59.76 5.25
N LYS A 329 -22.78 58.83 6.21
CA LYS A 329 -23.95 57.98 6.62
C LYS A 329 -24.80 57.19 5.58
N LYS A 330 -24.91 55.86 5.79
CA LYS A 330 -26.19 55.20 6.22
C LYS A 330 -26.00 53.78 6.82
N SER A 331 -26.45 53.65 8.07
CA SER A 331 -26.86 52.47 8.87
C SER A 331 -26.52 51.01 8.46
N CYS A 332 -25.91 50.28 9.40
CA CYS A 332 -25.83 48.81 9.43
C CYS A 332 -27.15 48.14 9.85
N LYS A 333 -27.40 46.90 9.41
CA LYS A 333 -28.17 45.90 10.18
C LYS A 333 -27.24 44.76 10.61
N ARG A 334 -27.20 44.47 11.92
CA ARG A 334 -26.50 43.31 12.48
C ARG A 334 -27.30 42.03 12.17
N GLY A 335 -26.68 41.08 11.48
CA GLY A 335 -27.12 39.69 11.45
C GLY A 335 -26.12 38.82 12.21
N LYS A 336 -26.40 38.46 13.47
CA LYS A 336 -25.64 37.42 14.17
C LYS A 336 -26.08 36.07 13.62
N CYS A 337 -25.38 35.54 12.63
CA CYS A 337 -25.54 34.13 12.26
C CYS A 337 -24.70 33.29 13.23
N GLN A 338 -25.29 32.87 14.35
CA GLN A 338 -24.70 31.84 15.19
C GLN A 338 -24.66 30.56 14.36
N LYS A 339 -23.44 30.08 14.04
CA LYS A 339 -23.28 28.74 13.47
C LYS A 339 -23.75 27.74 14.52
N ALA A 340 -24.95 27.20 14.33
CA ALA A 340 -25.45 26.08 15.10
C ALA A 340 -24.70 24.83 14.66
N THR A 341 -23.50 24.63 15.21
CA THR A 341 -22.73 23.39 15.06
C THR A 341 -23.60 22.25 15.58
N GLY A 342 -24.08 21.40 14.67
CA GLY A 342 -25.24 20.55 14.95
C GLY A 342 -24.96 19.49 16.01
N LEU A 343 -25.60 19.64 17.18
CA LEU A 343 -25.71 18.62 18.24
C LEU A 343 -26.26 17.25 17.75
N ASN A 344 -26.74 17.18 16.50
CA ASN A 344 -27.23 15.96 15.85
C ASN A 344 -26.16 14.88 15.61
N GLN A 345 -24.87 15.20 15.67
CA GLN A 345 -23.81 14.18 15.54
C GLN A 345 -23.73 13.27 16.79
N PHE A 346 -24.23 13.74 17.94
CA PHE A 346 -24.23 13.01 19.22
C PHE A 346 -25.48 12.15 19.47
N ARG A 347 -26.36 11.96 18.47
CA ARG A 347 -27.62 11.20 18.61
C ARG A 347 -27.60 9.77 18.05
N ARG A 348 -26.42 9.17 17.84
CA ARG A 348 -26.31 7.73 17.55
C ARG A 348 -26.16 6.94 18.84
N VAL A 349 -27.24 6.32 19.29
CA VAL A 349 -27.22 5.42 20.45
C VAL A 349 -26.84 4.01 19.95
N PRO A 350 -25.94 3.29 20.64
CA PRO A 350 -25.70 1.87 20.37
C PRO A 350 -27.01 1.10 20.50
N ARG A 351 -27.45 0.44 19.43
CA ARG A 351 -28.63 -0.43 19.42
C ARG A 351 -28.25 -1.92 19.40
N ALA A 352 -26.97 -2.21 19.22
CA ALA A 352 -26.40 -3.54 19.39
C ALA A 352 -25.68 -3.65 20.75
N PHE A 353 -25.37 -4.89 21.14
CA PHE A 353 -24.78 -5.24 22.44
C PHE A 353 -23.48 -4.49 22.75
N TRP A 354 -22.62 -4.28 21.74
CA TRP A 354 -21.36 -3.55 21.91
C TRP A 354 -21.49 -2.07 21.54
N PRO A 355 -20.68 -1.18 22.16
CA PRO A 355 -20.57 0.21 21.71
C PRO A 355 -20.19 0.34 20.23
N CYS A 356 -20.68 1.39 19.56
CA CYS A 356 -20.46 1.62 18.13
C CYS A 356 -18.97 1.65 17.71
N TRP A 357 -18.06 2.02 18.62
CA TRP A 357 -16.61 2.02 18.35
C TRP A 357 -16.05 0.61 18.18
N VAL A 358 -16.61 -0.42 18.85
CA VAL A 358 -16.19 -1.81 18.71
C VAL A 358 -16.42 -2.29 17.29
N TYR A 359 -17.62 -2.05 16.72
CA TYR A 359 -17.92 -2.43 15.34
C TYR A 359 -17.01 -1.73 14.33
N ARG A 360 -16.69 -0.44 14.55
CA ARG A 360 -15.74 0.30 13.70
C ARG A 360 -14.32 -0.27 13.71
N MET A 361 -13.90 -0.98 14.76
CA MET A 361 -12.61 -1.69 14.78
C MET A 361 -12.55 -2.92 13.86
N TYR A 362 -13.67 -3.34 13.28
CA TYR A 362 -13.76 -4.48 12.35
C TYR A 362 -14.44 -4.12 11.01
N ASP A 363 -14.89 -2.88 10.83
CA ASP A 363 -15.38 -2.34 9.56
C ASP A 363 -14.22 -2.16 8.59
N SER A 364 -14.18 -2.93 7.51
CA SER A 364 -13.06 -2.96 6.56
C SER A 364 -12.80 -1.59 5.94
N TYR A 365 -13.81 -0.73 5.83
CA TYR A 365 -13.67 0.59 5.22
C TYR A 365 -13.20 1.65 6.22
N CYS A 366 -13.64 1.61 7.48
CA CYS A 366 -13.04 2.45 8.52
C CYS A 366 -11.56 2.08 8.77
N LEU A 367 -11.24 0.79 8.65
CA LEU A 367 -9.85 0.32 8.66
C LEU A 367 -9.09 0.79 7.42
N ALA A 368 -9.69 0.73 6.23
CA ALA A 368 -9.09 1.23 4.99
C ALA A 368 -8.76 2.73 5.05
N GLU A 369 -9.69 3.56 5.55
CA GLU A 369 -9.49 5.01 5.77
C GLU A 369 -8.26 5.24 6.67
N ARG A 370 -8.23 4.62 7.87
CA ARG A 370 -7.09 4.73 8.80
C ARG A 370 -5.77 4.22 8.21
N ALA A 371 -5.80 3.13 7.43
CA ALA A 371 -4.59 2.57 6.81
C ALA A 371 -4.02 3.51 5.73
N VAL A 372 -4.89 4.15 4.92
CA VAL A 372 -4.48 5.17 3.94
C VAL A 372 -3.90 6.41 4.62
N ASP A 373 -4.50 6.89 5.72
CA ASP A 373 -3.97 8.03 6.48
C ASP A 373 -2.59 7.74 7.07
N LEU A 374 -2.39 6.55 7.67
CA LEU A 374 -1.09 6.12 8.17
C LEU A 374 -0.06 5.97 7.04
N TRP A 375 -0.45 5.36 5.91
CA TRP A 375 0.41 5.24 4.73
C TRP A 375 0.87 6.62 4.22
N LYS A 376 -0.05 7.59 4.14
CA LYS A 376 0.22 8.97 3.76
C LYS A 376 1.16 9.69 4.75
N GLN A 377 1.11 9.36 6.04
CA GLN A 377 2.02 9.88 7.07
C GLN A 377 3.40 9.19 7.14
N ILE A 378 3.56 8.02 6.51
CA ILE A 378 4.80 7.24 6.51
C ILE A 378 5.56 7.36 5.19
N VAL A 379 4.85 7.22 4.07
CA VAL A 379 5.42 7.11 2.72
C VAL A 379 5.14 8.37 1.89
N GLY A 380 4.03 9.07 2.16
CA GLY A 380 3.65 10.32 1.47
C GLY A 380 3.03 10.11 0.10
N ALA A 381 3.77 9.49 -0.84
CA ALA A 381 3.33 9.24 -2.21
C ALA A 381 3.72 7.81 -2.67
N PRO A 382 2.98 7.17 -3.61
CA PRO A 382 1.72 7.61 -4.22
C PRO A 382 0.58 7.70 -3.20
N SER A 383 -0.44 8.52 -3.49
CA SER A 383 -1.65 8.58 -2.67
C SER A 383 -2.49 7.33 -2.87
N MET A 384 -2.91 6.70 -1.77
CA MET A 384 -3.74 5.49 -1.76
C MET A 384 -5.25 5.81 -1.66
N GLU A 385 -5.65 7.09 -1.75
CA GLU A 385 -7.04 7.55 -1.59
C GLU A 385 -8.04 6.85 -2.53
N GLY A 386 -7.61 6.48 -3.75
CA GLY A 386 -8.45 5.73 -4.71
C GLY A 386 -8.84 4.31 -4.25
N PHE A 387 -8.10 3.73 -3.31
CA PHE A 387 -8.32 2.37 -2.79
C PHE A 387 -9.24 2.33 -1.56
N VAL A 388 -9.59 3.46 -0.93
CA VAL A 388 -10.46 3.53 0.26
C VAL A 388 -11.83 2.86 0.04
N ARG A 389 -12.31 2.85 -1.21
CA ARG A 389 -13.58 2.20 -1.59
C ARG A 389 -13.45 0.70 -1.92
N LYS A 390 -12.23 0.15 -1.92
CA LYS A 390 -11.89 -1.26 -2.20
C LYS A 390 -10.93 -1.82 -1.14
N PRO A 391 -11.41 -2.09 0.10
CA PRO A 391 -10.57 -2.57 1.20
C PRO A 391 -9.86 -3.90 0.90
N ASP A 392 -10.51 -4.73 0.09
CA ASP A 392 -9.99 -5.96 -0.52
C ASP A 392 -8.64 -5.72 -1.22
N LEU A 393 -8.63 -4.89 -2.26
CA LEU A 393 -7.42 -4.54 -3.00
C LEU A 393 -6.42 -3.72 -2.17
N LEU A 394 -6.92 -2.83 -1.29
CA LEU A 394 -6.07 -2.00 -0.44
C LEU A 394 -5.16 -2.86 0.45
N SER A 395 -5.71 -3.88 1.09
CA SER A 395 -4.96 -4.74 2.02
C SER A 395 -3.76 -5.39 1.35
N PHE A 396 -3.98 -6.07 0.23
CA PHE A 396 -2.90 -6.68 -0.56
C PHE A 396 -1.92 -5.63 -1.11
N HIS A 397 -2.38 -4.44 -1.50
CA HIS A 397 -1.47 -3.38 -1.94
C HIS A 397 -0.55 -2.92 -0.80
N ILE A 398 -1.08 -2.60 0.39
CA ILE A 398 -0.26 -2.22 1.55
C ILE A 398 0.68 -3.36 1.94
N ALA A 399 0.17 -4.59 2.06
CA ALA A 399 0.98 -5.76 2.40
C ALA A 399 2.11 -5.99 1.37
N SER A 400 1.87 -5.75 0.08
CA SER A 400 2.90 -5.86 -0.96
C SER A 400 4.00 -4.80 -0.85
N LYS A 401 3.72 -3.61 -0.29
CA LYS A 401 4.63 -2.46 -0.25
C LYS A 401 5.20 -2.12 1.14
N ILE A 402 4.67 -2.69 2.22
CA ILE A 402 5.13 -2.42 3.59
C ILE A 402 6.55 -3.00 3.83
N PRO A 403 7.50 -2.22 4.38
CA PRO A 403 8.91 -2.60 4.50
C PRO A 403 9.19 -3.48 5.74
N VAL A 404 8.51 -4.64 5.83
CA VAL A 404 8.73 -5.66 6.88
C VAL A 404 9.45 -6.88 6.31
N SER A 405 9.87 -7.81 7.17
CA SER A 405 10.60 -9.01 6.69
C SER A 405 9.70 -9.94 5.87
N ALA A 406 10.33 -10.81 5.09
CA ALA A 406 9.65 -11.87 4.34
C ALA A 406 8.81 -12.84 5.20
N SER A 407 9.08 -12.98 6.51
CA SER A 407 8.24 -13.77 7.42
C SER A 407 6.93 -13.05 7.74
N THR A 408 7.00 -11.77 8.08
CA THR A 408 5.81 -10.95 8.36
C THR A 408 4.99 -10.69 7.08
N ARG A 409 5.64 -10.62 5.91
CA ARG A 409 4.94 -10.61 4.61
C ARG A 409 4.17 -11.91 4.37
N GLN A 410 4.77 -13.07 4.67
CA GLN A 410 4.09 -14.36 4.55
C GLN A 410 2.90 -14.44 5.52
N GLU A 411 3.04 -13.97 6.76
CA GLU A 411 1.94 -13.85 7.73
C GLU A 411 0.77 -13.03 7.16
N LEU A 412 1.05 -11.86 6.54
CA LEU A 412 0.02 -11.03 5.90
C LEU A 412 -0.69 -11.71 4.73
N LEU A 413 0.01 -12.57 3.97
CA LEU A 413 -0.59 -13.36 2.89
C LEU A 413 -1.46 -14.50 3.46
N GLU A 414 -1.09 -15.08 4.59
CA GLU A 414 -1.79 -16.17 5.26
C GLU A 414 -3.04 -15.71 6.02
N ILE A 415 -3.16 -14.42 6.38
CA ILE A 415 -4.35 -13.89 7.04
C ILE A 415 -5.58 -13.92 6.11
N ASP A 416 -6.57 -14.70 6.52
CA ASP A 416 -7.94 -14.68 6.00
C ASP A 416 -8.74 -13.54 6.64
N GLY A 417 -9.64 -12.95 5.85
CA GLY A 417 -10.48 -11.82 6.25
C GLY A 417 -9.80 -10.45 6.17
N ILE A 418 -10.33 -9.60 5.28
CA ILE A 418 -9.79 -8.26 4.95
C ILE A 418 -9.60 -7.39 6.21
N SER A 419 -10.57 -7.39 7.13
CA SER A 419 -10.49 -6.59 8.36
C SER A 419 -9.38 -7.06 9.31
N TYR A 420 -9.02 -8.34 9.32
CA TYR A 420 -7.90 -8.83 10.12
C TYR A 420 -6.57 -8.43 9.50
N ARG A 421 -6.45 -8.52 8.18
CA ARG A 421 -5.26 -8.13 7.41
C ARG A 421 -4.96 -6.63 7.57
N LEU A 422 -5.96 -5.77 7.32
CA LEU A 422 -5.84 -4.31 7.53
C LEU A 422 -5.47 -3.94 8.97
N ARG A 423 -5.99 -4.65 9.99
CA ARG A 423 -5.61 -4.40 11.40
C ARG A 423 -4.15 -4.77 11.67
N ARG A 424 -3.67 -5.87 11.10
CA ARG A 424 -2.27 -6.28 11.22
C ARG A 424 -1.35 -5.28 10.51
N GLU A 425 -1.70 -4.87 9.30
CA GLU A 425 -1.02 -3.81 8.55
C GLU A 425 -0.95 -2.50 9.34
N ILE A 426 -2.07 -2.02 9.90
CA ILE A 426 -2.12 -0.82 10.76
C ILE A 426 -1.15 -0.95 11.94
N GLY A 427 -1.16 -2.07 12.66
CA GLY A 427 -0.25 -2.29 13.79
C GLY A 427 1.22 -2.34 13.38
N LEU A 428 1.52 -2.87 12.19
CA LEU A 428 2.87 -2.84 11.62
C LEU A 428 3.29 -1.41 11.25
N LEU A 429 2.43 -0.65 10.55
CA LEU A 429 2.65 0.76 10.20
C LEU A 429 2.87 1.65 11.43
N GLU A 430 2.10 1.45 12.51
CA GLU A 430 2.24 2.20 13.76
C GLU A 430 3.55 1.89 14.51
N SER A 431 4.09 0.69 14.38
CA SER A 431 5.37 0.29 14.97
C SER A 431 6.61 0.62 14.12
N LEU A 432 6.42 1.03 12.86
CA LEU A 432 7.51 1.14 11.89
C LEU A 432 8.33 2.43 12.03
N ASP A 433 9.34 2.47 12.90
CA ASP A 433 10.33 3.57 12.97
C ASP A 433 11.74 3.22 12.47
N LEU A 434 12.24 2.01 12.77
CA LEU A 434 13.64 1.62 12.53
C LEU A 434 13.76 0.45 11.55
N ILE A 435 14.64 0.59 10.56
CA ILE A 435 15.05 -0.47 9.65
C ILE A 435 16.38 -1.03 10.16
N GLN A 436 16.39 -2.31 10.56
CA GLN A 436 17.54 -2.98 11.18
C GLN A 436 18.07 -4.14 10.33
N CYS A 437 19.36 -4.43 10.42
CA CYS A 437 19.96 -5.62 9.82
C CYS A 437 19.42 -6.90 10.48
N LYS A 438 18.90 -7.84 9.68
CA LYS A 438 18.37 -9.13 10.14
C LYS A 438 19.36 -9.95 10.97
N ASN A 439 20.65 -9.87 10.67
CA ASN A 439 21.66 -10.72 11.27
C ASN A 439 22.27 -10.16 12.57
N CYS A 440 22.51 -8.85 12.66
CA CYS A 440 23.16 -8.22 13.82
C CYS A 440 22.34 -7.11 14.51
N ARG A 441 21.11 -6.85 14.03
CA ARG A 441 20.19 -5.81 14.55
C ARG A 441 20.72 -4.36 14.53
N SER A 442 21.84 -4.11 13.84
CA SER A 442 22.34 -2.74 13.62
C SER A 442 21.29 -1.89 12.87
N VAL A 443 21.10 -0.65 13.31
CA VAL A 443 20.15 0.28 12.68
C VAL A 443 20.74 0.79 11.37
N ILE A 444 20.09 0.45 10.26
CA ILE A 444 20.47 0.87 8.91
C ILE A 444 19.88 2.25 8.62
N ALA A 445 18.57 2.43 8.86
CA ALA A 445 17.86 3.65 8.51
C ALA A 445 16.59 3.85 9.38
N ARG A 446 15.94 5.01 9.23
CA ARG A 446 14.64 5.32 9.83
C ARG A 446 13.53 5.34 8.78
N ARG A 447 12.26 5.26 9.22
CA ARG A 447 11.08 5.47 8.36
C ARG A 447 11.13 6.80 7.60
N SER A 448 11.71 7.84 8.21
CA SER A 448 11.88 9.17 7.62
C SER A 448 12.91 9.23 6.49
N ASP A 449 13.74 8.19 6.32
CA ASP A 449 14.71 8.09 5.25
C ASP A 449 14.14 7.38 4.01
N MET A 450 12.89 6.90 4.04
CA MET A 450 12.27 6.25 2.90
C MET A 450 12.13 7.20 1.70
N LEU A 451 12.36 6.65 0.51
CA LEU A 451 12.32 7.34 -0.77
C LEU A 451 11.41 6.57 -1.73
N VAL A 452 10.78 7.27 -2.64
CA VAL A 452 9.85 6.67 -3.61
C VAL A 452 10.46 6.82 -4.99
N MET A 453 11.16 5.76 -5.43
CA MET A 453 11.78 5.68 -6.77
C MET A 453 10.88 4.95 -7.79
N SER A 454 9.66 4.57 -7.41
CA SER A 454 8.70 3.85 -8.24
C SER A 454 7.29 4.41 -8.01
N THR A 455 6.45 4.50 -9.05
CA THR A 455 5.03 4.86 -8.88
C THR A 455 4.23 3.78 -8.13
N GLU A 456 4.77 2.59 -7.95
CA GLU A 456 4.20 1.57 -7.06
C GLU A 456 4.61 1.75 -5.58
N GLY A 457 5.36 2.80 -5.23
CA GLY A 457 5.81 3.07 -3.86
C GLY A 457 7.30 2.77 -3.61
N PRO A 458 7.73 2.71 -2.34
CA PRO A 458 9.14 2.66 -1.96
C PRO A 458 9.76 1.25 -2.11
N LEU A 459 8.94 0.20 -2.20
CA LEU A 459 9.32 -1.21 -2.28
C LEU A 459 8.88 -1.82 -3.63
N GLY A 460 9.81 -2.45 -4.34
CA GLY A 460 9.56 -3.14 -5.61
C GLY A 460 10.30 -4.47 -5.69
N ALA A 461 9.79 -5.41 -6.48
CA ALA A 461 10.49 -6.65 -6.81
C ALA A 461 11.28 -6.44 -8.11
N TYR A 462 12.56 -6.81 -8.12
CA TYR A 462 13.45 -6.70 -9.27
C TYR A 462 14.22 -8.01 -9.44
N VAL A 463 14.71 -8.30 -10.64
CA VAL A 463 15.49 -9.53 -10.91
C VAL A 463 16.88 -9.16 -11.43
N ASN A 464 17.90 -9.90 -11.00
CA ASN A 464 19.29 -9.71 -11.44
C ASN A 464 19.60 -10.54 -12.71
N PRO A 465 20.79 -10.38 -13.34
CA PRO A 465 21.14 -11.12 -14.55
C PRO A 465 21.08 -12.66 -14.41
N HIS A 466 21.31 -13.18 -13.21
CA HIS A 466 21.35 -14.61 -12.91
C HIS A 466 19.97 -15.20 -12.53
N GLY A 467 18.90 -14.39 -12.55
CA GLY A 467 17.53 -14.82 -12.26
C GLY A 467 17.09 -14.71 -10.80
N PHE A 468 17.94 -14.20 -9.89
CA PHE A 468 17.57 -14.00 -8.50
C PHE A 468 16.67 -12.76 -8.35
N VAL A 469 15.50 -12.97 -7.74
CA VAL A 469 14.54 -11.91 -7.44
C VAL A 469 14.89 -11.27 -6.08
N HIS A 470 14.85 -9.95 -6.04
CA HIS A 470 15.09 -9.13 -4.88
C HIS A 470 13.95 -8.14 -4.68
N GLU A 471 13.25 -8.25 -3.55
CA GLU A 471 12.40 -7.18 -3.03
C GLU A 471 13.29 -6.07 -2.43
N VAL A 472 13.26 -4.88 -3.02
CA VAL A 472 14.18 -3.78 -2.71
C VAL A 472 13.41 -2.54 -2.28
N MET A 473 13.64 -2.09 -1.04
CA MET A 473 13.15 -0.81 -0.55
C MET A 473 14.16 0.31 -0.84
N THR A 474 13.67 1.46 -1.30
CA THR A 474 14.51 2.61 -1.64
C THR A 474 14.54 3.65 -0.53
N LEU A 475 15.74 4.11 -0.18
CA LEU A 475 16.02 5.01 0.95
C LEU A 475 16.96 6.14 0.51
N ASN A 476 16.69 7.36 0.96
CA ASN A 476 17.55 8.53 0.77
C ASN A 476 18.86 8.41 1.59
N LYS A 477 18.79 7.80 2.78
CA LYS A 477 19.95 7.61 3.68
C LYS A 477 19.98 6.19 4.25
N ALA A 478 21.19 5.70 4.47
CA ALA A 478 21.48 4.48 5.20
C ALA A 478 22.83 4.62 5.91
N ASN A 479 22.96 4.02 7.09
CA ASN A 479 24.10 4.07 7.99
C ASN A 479 24.65 2.65 8.22
N GLY A 480 25.91 2.55 8.64
CA GLY A 480 26.52 1.24 8.95
C GLY A 480 26.66 0.32 7.73
N LEU A 481 26.86 0.90 6.53
CA LEU A 481 27.06 0.18 5.29
C LEU A 481 28.44 0.50 4.69
N VAL A 482 29.13 -0.53 4.19
CA VAL A 482 30.41 -0.45 3.46
C VAL A 482 30.15 -0.78 2.00
N LEU A 483 30.74 0.00 1.08
CA LEU A 483 30.63 -0.23 -0.35
C LEU A 483 31.73 -1.16 -0.85
N ILE A 484 31.37 -2.11 -1.71
CA ILE A 484 32.27 -3.10 -2.30
C ILE A 484 32.25 -2.94 -3.83
N GLY A 485 33.44 -2.91 -4.44
CA GLY A 485 33.62 -2.76 -5.89
C GLY A 485 33.49 -1.32 -6.42
N ARG A 486 33.53 -1.18 -7.74
CA ARG A 486 33.28 0.08 -8.47
C ARG A 486 31.80 0.21 -8.83
N PRO A 487 31.26 1.42 -9.06
CA PRO A 487 29.90 1.58 -9.57
C PRO A 487 29.74 1.03 -11.00
N SER A 488 28.75 0.18 -11.24
CA SER A 488 28.38 -0.29 -12.59
C SER A 488 26.98 0.19 -12.98
N ALA A 489 26.78 0.59 -14.23
CA ALA A 489 25.45 0.91 -14.78
C ALA A 489 24.77 -0.30 -15.44
N GLU A 490 25.48 -1.41 -15.58
CA GLU A 490 25.00 -2.64 -16.21
C GLU A 490 23.79 -3.21 -15.45
N TYR A 491 22.76 -3.63 -16.18
CA TYR A 491 21.53 -4.22 -15.62
C TYR A 491 20.85 -3.42 -14.49
N SER A 492 21.08 -2.10 -14.43
CA SER A 492 20.55 -1.25 -13.38
C SER A 492 19.03 -1.12 -13.45
N TRP A 493 18.34 -1.45 -12.36
CA TRP A 493 16.89 -1.35 -12.24
C TRP A 493 16.35 0.08 -12.26
N PHE A 494 17.22 1.07 -12.08
CA PHE A 494 16.88 2.50 -12.07
C PHE A 494 17.66 3.21 -13.20
N PRO A 495 17.08 3.37 -14.40
CA PRO A 495 17.77 3.95 -15.55
C PRO A 495 18.40 5.32 -15.25
N GLY A 496 19.69 5.47 -15.56
CA GLY A 496 20.46 6.67 -15.22
C GLY A 496 21.18 6.64 -13.87
N TYR A 497 21.15 5.51 -13.15
CA TYR A 497 21.96 5.26 -11.97
C TYR A 497 22.88 4.06 -12.17
N ALA A 498 24.13 4.20 -11.73
CA ALA A 498 25.03 3.07 -11.48
C ALA A 498 24.83 2.54 -10.05
N TRP A 499 25.01 1.24 -9.82
CA TRP A 499 24.92 0.61 -8.52
C TRP A 499 26.29 0.15 -8.01
N THR A 500 26.43 0.07 -6.69
CA THR A 500 27.60 -0.49 -5.99
C THR A 500 27.12 -1.36 -4.85
N ILE A 501 27.71 -2.53 -4.65
CA ILE A 501 27.31 -3.48 -3.61
C ILE A 501 27.50 -2.86 -2.22
N ALA A 502 26.53 -3.07 -1.31
CA ALA A 502 26.54 -2.53 0.04
C ALA A 502 26.40 -3.64 1.10
N ASN A 503 27.42 -3.79 1.95
CA ASN A 503 27.50 -4.77 3.02
C ASN A 503 27.34 -4.12 4.39
N CYS A 504 26.83 -4.86 5.38
CA CYS A 504 26.76 -4.41 6.76
C CYS A 504 28.17 -4.20 7.34
N SER A 505 28.47 -3.03 7.91
CA SER A 505 29.77 -2.77 8.55
C SER A 505 30.00 -3.60 9.84
N THR A 506 28.96 -4.21 10.40
CA THR A 506 29.01 -4.96 11.66
C THR A 506 29.08 -6.47 11.48
N CYS A 507 28.48 -7.01 10.42
CA CYS A 507 28.43 -8.46 10.19
C CYS A 507 28.69 -8.88 8.74
N GLU A 508 29.19 -7.96 7.91
CA GLU A 508 29.75 -8.14 6.56
C GLU A 508 28.81 -8.73 5.49
N ARG A 509 27.62 -9.20 5.87
CA ARG A 509 26.56 -9.64 4.95
C ARG A 509 26.13 -8.50 4.04
N GLN A 510 26.02 -8.80 2.76
CA GLN A 510 25.39 -7.94 1.77
C GLN A 510 23.95 -7.61 2.16
N ILE A 511 23.64 -6.32 2.25
CA ILE A 511 22.31 -5.79 2.59
C ILE A 511 21.58 -5.30 1.34
N GLY A 512 22.31 -4.79 0.35
CA GLY A 512 21.75 -4.28 -0.89
C GLY A 512 22.77 -3.51 -1.70
N TRP A 513 22.40 -2.35 -2.22
CA TRP A 513 23.21 -1.53 -3.12
C TRP A 513 23.07 -0.04 -2.83
N ARG A 514 24.12 0.72 -3.15
CA ARG A 514 24.04 2.17 -3.32
C ARG A 514 23.88 2.50 -4.80
N PHE A 515 22.89 3.32 -5.13
CA PHE A 515 22.69 3.85 -6.47
C PHE A 515 23.23 5.28 -6.56
N THR A 516 24.02 5.58 -7.58
CA THR A 516 24.64 6.89 -7.84
C THR A 516 24.31 7.36 -9.26
N ALA A 517 23.82 8.59 -9.39
CA ALA A 517 23.39 9.16 -10.67
C ALA A 517 24.57 9.26 -11.65
N THR A 518 24.40 8.78 -12.89
CA THR A 518 25.43 8.88 -13.94
C THR A 518 25.52 10.29 -14.54
N LYS A 519 24.46 11.11 -14.36
CA LYS A 519 24.38 12.50 -14.86
C LYS A 519 24.30 13.48 -13.70
N LYS A 520 25.21 14.47 -13.66
CA LYS A 520 25.28 15.51 -12.60
C LYS A 520 23.97 16.28 -12.36
N LYS A 521 23.07 16.38 -13.35
CA LYS A 521 21.76 17.06 -13.22
C LYS A 521 20.62 16.19 -12.69
N LEU A 522 20.78 14.86 -12.63
CA LEU A 522 19.75 13.92 -12.21
C LEU A 522 19.60 13.92 -10.67
N LYS A 523 18.37 13.92 -10.16
CA LYS A 523 18.07 13.91 -8.72
C LYS A 523 17.21 12.69 -8.33
N PRO A 524 17.46 12.07 -7.15
CA PRO A 524 18.58 12.32 -6.22
C PRO A 524 19.97 12.02 -6.82
N GLN A 525 21.04 12.58 -6.24
CA GLN A 525 22.41 12.27 -6.70
C GLN A 525 22.87 10.86 -6.31
N SER A 526 22.40 10.38 -5.15
CA SER A 526 22.54 8.98 -4.76
C SER A 526 21.43 8.59 -3.79
N PHE A 527 21.06 7.32 -3.79
CA PHE A 527 20.14 6.70 -2.83
C PHE A 527 20.59 5.25 -2.56
N TRP A 528 19.87 4.54 -1.69
CA TRP A 528 20.17 3.16 -1.33
C TRP A 528 18.98 2.26 -1.68
N GLY A 529 19.26 1.07 -2.21
CA GLY A 529 18.29 -0.02 -2.35
C GLY A 529 18.64 -1.13 -1.37
N ILE A 530 17.76 -1.39 -0.39
CA ILE A 530 17.96 -2.36 0.68
C ILE A 530 17.05 -3.58 0.45
N ARG A 531 17.57 -4.80 0.56
CA ARG A 531 16.79 -6.03 0.38
C ARG A 531 15.87 -6.28 1.57
N SER A 532 14.56 -6.46 1.36
CA SER A 532 13.59 -6.79 2.42
C SER A 532 13.99 -8.05 3.21
N SER A 533 14.54 -9.05 2.51
CA SER A 533 15.00 -10.32 3.08
C SER A 533 16.17 -10.19 4.08
N GLN A 534 16.87 -9.06 4.07
CA GLN A 534 17.98 -8.71 4.96
C GLN A 534 17.59 -7.71 6.07
N VAL A 535 16.32 -7.27 6.10
CA VAL A 535 15.76 -6.44 7.18
C VAL A 535 15.19 -7.33 8.27
N ALA A 536 15.38 -6.94 9.53
CA ALA A 536 14.86 -7.62 10.70
C ALA A 536 13.39 -7.22 10.95
N ASP A 537 12.58 -8.13 11.48
CA ASP A 537 11.27 -7.74 12.01
C ASP A 537 11.41 -6.77 13.17
N THR A 538 10.59 -5.72 13.15
CA THR A 538 10.40 -4.79 14.27
C THR A 538 9.93 -5.60 15.47
N THR A 539 10.78 -5.69 16.50
CA THR A 539 10.42 -6.30 17.77
C THR A 539 9.38 -5.42 18.47
N GLN A 540 8.21 -6.00 18.75
CA GLN A 540 7.21 -5.42 19.66
C GLN A 540 7.73 -5.45 21.11
#